data_AF-A0A821M4J7-F1
#
_entry.id   AF-A0A821M4J7-F1
#
_cell.length_a   1.000
_cell.length_b   1.000
_cell.length_c   1.000
_cell.angle_alpha   90.00
_cell.angle_beta   90.00
_cell.angle_gamma   90.00
#
_symmetry.space_group_name_H-M   'P 1'
#
loop_
_entity.id
_entity.type
_entity.pdbx_description
1 polymer ?
#
loop_
_entity_poly.entity_id
_entity_poly.type
_entity_poly.pdbx_seq_one_letter_code
_entity_poly.pdbx_strand_id
1 'polypeptide(L)'
;GLFIDTLPIQLRIIDRKQQCRTPVSFVHIDCDIYDGARDILFLLGSRFVPGTILVFDELFNYPSYEKHEIKALFEFLSGSNLRLRAFGTSDNIELKPHKDLNVQSFAFATDSEEG
;
A
#
# COMPACT_ATOMS: atom_id res chain seq x y z
N GLY A 1 -3.52 -15.30 10.92
CA GLY A 1 -3.30 -16.03 9.65
C GLY A 1 -2.57 -15.12 8.70
N LEU A 2 -1.83 -15.65 7.73
CA LEU A 2 -1.10 -14.81 6.77
C LEU A 2 -2.05 -14.19 5.74
N PHE A 3 -1.68 -13.02 5.20
CA PHE A 3 -2.47 -12.36 4.16
C PHE A 3 -2.58 -13.21 2.90
N ILE A 4 -1.50 -13.89 2.51
CA ILE A 4 -1.48 -14.80 1.35
C ILE A 4 -2.53 -15.91 1.44
N ASP A 5 -2.86 -16.37 2.66
CA ASP A 5 -3.83 -17.43 2.86
C ASP A 5 -5.27 -16.90 2.96
N THR A 6 -5.44 -15.72 3.55
CA THR A 6 -6.75 -15.23 3.99
C THR A 6 -7.37 -14.23 3.01
N LEU A 7 -6.57 -13.31 2.46
CA LEU A 7 -7.04 -12.24 1.60
C LEU A 7 -7.68 -12.77 0.30
N PRO A 8 -7.10 -13.78 -0.42
CA PRO A 8 -7.74 -14.31 -1.61
C PRO A 8 -9.13 -14.91 -1.34
N ILE A 9 -9.32 -15.54 -0.17
CA ILE A 9 -10.60 -16.12 0.22
C ILE A 9 -11.62 -15.00 0.45
N GLN A 10 -11.25 -13.94 1.18
CA GLN A 10 -12.12 -12.80 1.43
C GLN A 10 -12.52 -12.09 0.13
N LEU A 11 -11.56 -11.86 -0.77
CA LEU A 11 -11.83 -11.26 -2.08
C LEU A 11 -12.84 -12.09 -2.90
N ARG A 12 -12.74 -13.42 -2.87
CA ARG A 12 -13.72 -14.31 -3.54
C ARG A 12 -15.12 -14.20 -2.93
N ILE A 13 -15.22 -14.06 -1.61
CA ILE A 13 -16.50 -13.87 -0.91
C ILE A 13 -17.13 -12.55 -1.33
N ILE A 14 -16.34 -11.46 -1.34
CA ILE A 14 -16.78 -10.13 -1.76
C ILE A 14 -17.24 -10.16 -3.23
N ASP A 15 -16.43 -10.71 -4.13
CA ASP A 15 -16.76 -10.78 -5.56
C ASP A 15 -18.04 -11.57 -5.82
N ARG A 16 -18.24 -12.70 -5.11
CA ARG A 16 -19.49 -13.48 -5.21
C ARG A 16 -20.70 -12.68 -4.73
N LYS A 17 -20.56 -11.94 -3.62
CA LYS A 17 -21.64 -11.12 -3.07
C LYS A 17 -22.00 -9.96 -4.00
N GLN A 18 -21.01 -9.34 -4.64
CA GLN A 18 -21.20 -8.21 -5.56
C GLN A 18 -21.44 -8.63 -7.01
N GLN A 19 -21.30 -9.92 -7.33
CA GLN A 19 -21.41 -10.48 -8.68
C GLN A 19 -20.46 -9.83 -9.70
N CYS A 20 -19.34 -9.29 -9.24
CA CYS A 20 -18.34 -8.64 -10.07
C CYS A 20 -16.97 -8.62 -9.35
N ARG A 21 -15.89 -8.36 -10.10
CA ARG A 21 -14.58 -8.09 -9.51
C ARG A 21 -14.64 -6.72 -8.84
N THR A 22 -14.73 -6.70 -7.51
CA THR A 22 -14.92 -5.45 -6.76
C THR A 22 -13.61 -4.65 -6.71
N PRO A 23 -13.58 -3.37 -7.15
CA PRO A 23 -12.43 -2.49 -6.99
C PRO A 23 -12.15 -2.17 -5.52
N VAL A 24 -10.90 -1.85 -5.21
CA VAL A 24 -10.51 -1.34 -3.89
C VAL A 24 -10.50 0.18 -3.94
N SER A 25 -11.34 0.83 -3.13
CA SER A 25 -11.33 2.29 -3.01
C SER A 25 -10.31 2.79 -1.99
N PHE A 26 -10.05 2.01 -0.94
CA PHE A 26 -9.16 2.36 0.16
C PHE A 26 -8.46 1.12 0.71
N VAL A 27 -7.17 1.23 1.02
CA VAL A 27 -6.40 0.23 1.75
C VAL A 27 -5.47 0.91 2.75
N HIS A 28 -5.47 0.41 3.99
CA HIS A 28 -4.52 0.77 5.04
C HIS A 28 -3.54 -0.39 5.22
N ILE A 29 -2.26 -0.12 5.06
CA ILE A 29 -1.16 -1.08 5.14
C ILE A 29 -0.40 -0.75 6.41
N ASP A 30 -0.51 -1.64 7.37
CA ASP A 30 -0.02 -1.51 8.75
C ASP A 30 0.48 -2.90 9.18
N CYS A 31 1.54 -3.35 8.51
CA CYS A 31 2.07 -4.69 8.70
C CYS A 31 3.53 -4.70 9.13
N ASP A 32 4.18 -3.53 9.12
CA ASP A 32 5.56 -3.22 9.50
C ASP A 32 6.63 -3.94 8.66
N ILE A 33 6.31 -5.07 8.04
CA ILE A 33 7.25 -5.98 7.38
C ILE A 33 6.99 -6.08 5.89
N TYR A 34 8.08 -6.32 5.17
CA TYR A 34 8.07 -6.49 3.71
C TYR A 34 7.07 -7.53 3.23
N ASP A 35 7.03 -8.72 3.84
CA ASP A 35 6.20 -9.83 3.35
C ASP A 35 4.70 -9.49 3.39
N GLY A 36 4.25 -8.79 4.45
CA GLY A 36 2.87 -8.36 4.58
C GLY A 36 2.48 -7.33 3.52
N ALA A 37 3.30 -6.29 3.35
CA ALA A 37 3.06 -5.25 2.37
C ALA A 37 3.11 -5.80 0.95
N ARG A 38 4.06 -6.69 0.65
CA ARG A 38 4.17 -7.37 -0.64
C ARG A 38 2.92 -8.18 -0.94
N ASP A 39 2.46 -9.00 0.00
CA ASP A 39 1.26 -9.82 -0.23
C ASP A 39 0.02 -8.95 -0.46
N ILE A 40 -0.17 -7.89 0.33
CA ILE A 40 -1.31 -6.96 0.15
C ILE A 40 -1.24 -6.29 -1.23
N LEU A 41 -0.10 -5.70 -1.59
CA LEU A 41 0.06 -4.96 -2.84
C LEU A 41 -0.14 -5.85 -4.07
N PHE A 42 0.47 -7.04 -4.09
CA PHE A 42 0.38 -7.93 -5.25
C PHE A 42 -1.00 -8.61 -5.37
N LEU A 43 -1.65 -8.95 -4.24
CA LEU A 43 -2.99 -9.55 -4.27
C LEU A 43 -4.08 -8.54 -4.61
N LEU A 44 -3.95 -7.29 -4.16
CA LEU A 44 -4.92 -6.23 -4.42
C LEU A 44 -4.62 -5.42 -5.68
N GLY A 45 -3.40 -5.48 -6.22
CA GLY A 45 -2.94 -4.60 -7.30
C GLY A 45 -3.86 -4.51 -8.51
N SER A 46 -4.42 -5.65 -8.93
CA SER A 46 -5.38 -5.75 -10.04
C SER A 46 -6.80 -5.28 -9.71
N ARG A 47 -7.00 -4.69 -8.53
CA ARG A 47 -8.25 -4.05 -8.08
C ARG A 47 -8.04 -2.56 -7.79
N PHE A 48 -6.81 -2.08 -7.87
CA PHE A 48 -6.51 -0.66 -7.80
C PHE A 48 -6.97 0.00 -9.10
N VAL A 49 -7.75 1.06 -8.97
CA VAL A 49 -8.31 1.86 -10.06
C VAL A 49 -7.93 3.31 -9.81
N PRO A 50 -7.94 4.22 -10.80
CA PRO A 50 -7.69 5.64 -10.54
C PRO A 50 -8.55 6.17 -9.39
N GLY A 51 -7.92 6.79 -8.40
CA GLY A 51 -8.55 7.27 -7.17
C GLY A 51 -8.55 6.30 -5.99
N THR A 52 -8.04 5.07 -6.12
CA THR A 52 -7.76 4.20 -4.96
C THR A 52 -6.77 4.89 -4.02
N ILE A 53 -7.10 4.95 -2.74
CA ILE A 53 -6.24 5.51 -1.70
C ILE A 53 -5.48 4.39 -1.00
N LEU A 54 -4.15 4.50 -0.96
CA LEU A 54 -3.25 3.62 -0.23
C LEU A 54 -2.65 4.42 0.93
N VAL A 55 -2.81 3.95 2.16
CA VAL A 55 -2.16 4.51 3.35
C VAL A 55 -1.18 3.49 3.88
N PHE A 56 0.04 3.91 4.16
CA PHE A 56 1.09 3.13 4.82
C PHE A 56 1.35 3.75 6.18
N ASP A 57 1.31 2.97 7.27
CA ASP A 57 1.58 3.53 8.60
C ASP A 57 3.08 3.74 8.85
N GLU A 58 3.93 2.81 8.36
CA GLU A 58 5.38 2.84 8.58
C GLU A 58 6.20 2.78 7.27
N LEU A 59 6.04 3.78 6.40
CA LEU A 59 6.68 3.74 5.07
C LEU A 59 8.19 4.07 5.09
N PHE A 60 8.59 5.14 5.77
CA PHE A 60 9.99 5.57 5.84
C PHE A 60 10.29 6.39 7.10
N ASN A 61 11.56 6.81 7.26
CA ASN A 61 12.04 7.71 8.33
C ASN A 61 12.34 7.03 9.69
N TYR A 62 12.59 5.72 9.67
CA TYR A 62 13.09 4.94 10.80
C TYR A 62 14.26 4.05 10.34
N PRO A 63 15.12 3.54 11.24
CA PRO A 63 16.22 2.67 10.83
C PRO A 63 15.75 1.44 10.06
N SER A 64 16.42 1.10 8.95
CA SER A 64 16.17 -0.08 8.12
C SER A 64 14.89 -0.11 7.28
N TYR A 65 14.09 0.97 7.25
CA TYR A 65 12.86 1.09 6.47
C TYR A 65 13.00 0.63 5.01
N GLU A 66 14.18 0.80 4.40
CA GLU A 66 14.49 0.37 3.04
C GLU A 66 14.36 -1.15 2.80
N LYS A 67 14.20 -1.95 3.86
CA LYS A 67 13.98 -3.40 3.82
C LYS A 67 12.52 -3.81 4.01
N HIS A 68 11.62 -2.87 4.29
CA HIS A 68 10.23 -3.12 4.71
C HIS A 68 9.22 -2.68 3.64
N GLU A 69 8.17 -1.96 4.03
CA GLU A 69 7.02 -1.62 3.18
C GLU A 69 7.41 -0.83 1.93
N ILE A 70 8.37 0.10 2.05
CA ILE A 70 8.84 0.89 0.89
C ILE A 70 9.49 0.02 -0.18
N LYS A 71 10.14 -1.08 0.21
CA LYS A 71 10.74 -2.03 -0.73
C LYS A 71 9.66 -2.79 -1.48
N ALA A 72 8.65 -3.28 -0.76
CA ALA A 72 7.50 -3.95 -1.37
C ALA A 72 6.76 -3.02 -2.34
N LEU A 73 6.58 -1.75 -1.95
CA LEU A 73 5.99 -0.72 -2.79
C LEU A 73 6.82 -0.46 -4.05
N PHE A 74 8.14 -0.31 -3.92
CA PHE A 74 9.03 -0.09 -5.04
C PHE A 74 8.99 -1.26 -6.04
N GLU A 75 9.07 -2.50 -5.56
CA GLU A 75 9.01 -3.69 -6.41
C GLU A 75 7.64 -3.82 -7.10
N PHE A 76 6.54 -3.54 -6.39
CA PHE A 76 5.19 -3.53 -6.96
C PHE A 76 5.03 -2.49 -8.07
N LEU A 77 5.49 -1.26 -7.85
CA LEU A 77 5.42 -0.18 -8.86
C LEU A 77 6.33 -0.47 -10.05
N SER A 78 7.51 -1.04 -9.82
CA SER A 78 8.44 -1.42 -10.90
C SER A 78 7.86 -2.48 -11.85
N GLY A 79 6.94 -3.32 -11.36
CA GLY A 79 6.27 -4.36 -12.14
C GLY A 79 4.86 -3.99 -12.61
N SER A 80 4.36 -2.77 -12.33
CA SER A 80 3.00 -2.34 -12.67
C SER A 80 2.99 -1.05 -13.47
N ASN A 81 1.88 -0.79 -14.17
CA ASN A 81 1.65 0.48 -14.87
C ASN A 81 0.91 1.50 -13.98
N LEU A 82 0.90 1.29 -12.66
CA LEU A 82 0.22 2.16 -11.73
C LEU A 82 1.11 3.36 -11.39
N ARG A 83 0.51 4.55 -11.39
CA ARG A 83 1.14 5.76 -10.86
C ARG A 83 0.54 6.09 -9.51
N LEU A 84 1.38 6.49 -8.57
CA LEU A 84 0.96 6.99 -7.27
C LEU A 84 1.26 8.48 -7.18
N ARG A 85 0.24 9.24 -6.79
CA ARG A 85 0.35 10.65 -6.42
C ARG A 85 0.30 10.76 -4.90
N ALA A 86 1.27 11.46 -4.31
CA ALA A 86 1.22 11.78 -2.89
C ALA A 86 -0.08 12.54 -2.57
N PHE A 87 -0.80 12.08 -1.54
CA PHE A 87 -2.09 12.63 -1.14
C PHE A 87 -1.98 13.40 0.18
N GLY A 88 -1.22 12.90 1.15
CA GLY A 88 -1.02 13.57 2.43
C GLY A 88 -0.24 12.72 3.43
N THR A 89 0.03 13.31 4.59
CA THR A 89 0.75 12.69 5.71
C THR A 89 0.05 12.99 7.02
N SER A 90 0.27 12.16 8.05
CA SER A 90 -0.31 12.37 9.37
C SER A 90 0.26 13.59 10.12
N ASP A 91 1.49 13.99 9.79
CA ASP A 91 2.19 15.16 10.36
C ASP A 91 3.11 15.80 9.29
N ASN A 92 3.81 16.87 9.65
CA ASN A 92 4.83 17.50 8.82
C ASN A 92 5.96 16.51 8.51
N ILE A 93 6.37 16.48 7.24
CA ILE A 93 7.49 15.65 6.79
C ILE A 93 8.79 16.31 7.24
N GLU A 94 9.47 15.68 8.20
CA GLU A 94 10.80 16.09 8.66
C GLU A 94 11.81 14.96 8.42
N LEU A 95 12.86 15.22 7.64
CA LEU A 95 13.90 14.23 7.38
C LEU A 95 14.94 14.26 8.51
N LYS A 96 14.83 13.38 9.52
CA LYS A 96 15.84 13.26 10.59
C LYS A 96 16.33 11.81 10.72
N PRO A 97 17.21 11.35 9.81
CA PRO A 97 17.64 9.94 9.71
C PRO A 97 18.47 9.42 10.89
N HIS A 98 18.76 10.26 11.90
CA HIS A 98 19.62 9.94 13.04
C HIS A 98 18.89 9.93 14.39
N LYS A 99 17.56 10.09 14.40
CA LYS A 99 16.73 9.99 15.59
C LYS A 99 15.53 9.11 15.27
N ASP A 100 15.06 8.36 16.27
CA ASP A 100 13.74 7.76 16.22
C ASP A 100 12.74 8.91 16.10
N LEU A 101 12.23 9.11 14.89
CA LEU A 101 11.11 10.00 14.67
C LEU A 101 9.83 9.25 14.96
N ASN A 102 8.80 9.99 15.36
CA ASN A 102 7.45 9.44 15.34
C ASN A 102 7.19 8.93 13.92
N VAL A 103 6.78 7.69 13.83
CA VAL A 103 6.44 7.05 12.57
C VAL A 103 5.26 7.82 11.97
N GLN A 104 5.36 8.11 10.67
CA GLN A 104 4.41 8.96 9.96
C GLN A 104 3.67 8.11 8.93
N SER A 105 2.35 8.24 8.90
CA SER A 105 1.55 7.58 7.90
C SER A 105 1.58 8.38 6.60
N PHE A 106 1.74 7.69 5.47
CA PHE A 106 1.79 8.28 4.13
C PHE A 106 0.62 7.80 3.29
N ALA A 107 -0.15 8.74 2.77
CA ALA A 107 -1.26 8.48 1.88
C ALA A 107 -0.88 8.78 0.42
N PHE A 108 -1.26 7.88 -0.46
CA PHE A 108 -1.15 8.01 -1.91
C PHE A 108 -2.50 7.78 -2.56
N ALA A 109 -2.74 8.45 -3.69
CA ALA A 109 -3.83 8.14 -4.59
C ALA A 109 -3.25 7.52 -5.87
N THR A 110 -3.85 6.45 -6.36
CA THR A 110 -3.56 5.93 -7.70
C THR A 110 -4.08 6.90 -8.76
N ASP A 111 -3.30 7.05 -9.83
CA ASP A 111 -3.63 7.92 -10.95
C ASP A 111 -3.68 7.12 -12.26
N SER A 112 -4.41 7.62 -13.24
CA SER A 112 -4.36 7.11 -14.62
C SER A 112 -3.07 7.55 -15.31
N GLU A 113 -2.57 6.76 -16.26
CA GLU A 113 -1.40 7.14 -17.07
C GLU A 113 -1.64 8.41 -17.92
N GLU A 114 -2.90 8.81 -18.15
CA GLU A 114 -3.27 9.99 -18.92
C GLU A 114 -3.22 11.25 -18.06
N GLY A 115 -2.05 11.89 -18.06
CA GLY A 115 -1.81 13.28 -17.65
C GLY A 115 -0.93 13.96 -18.69
#